data_AF-A0A9N9C6F8-F1
#
_entry.id   AF-A0A9N9C6F8-F1
#
_cell.length_a   1.000
_cell.length_b   1.000
_cell.length_c   1.000
_cell.angle_alpha   90.00
_cell.angle_beta   90.00
_cell.angle_gamma   90.00
#
_symmetry.space_group_name_H-M   'P 1'
#
loop_
_entity.id
_entity.type
_entity.pdbx_description
1 polymer ?
#
loop_
_entity_poly.entity_id
_entity_poly.type
_entity_poly.pdbx_seq_one_letter_code
_entity_poly.pdbx_strand_id
1 'polypeptide(L)'
;MRGILEGYSKGTPIFSNEKHNIISSELKNLYAAVTRARHRLWILDDNSEQSEPILAYWKHHELVRVIPNTEGLPNLSLARKSSPEEWNERGKTFFERKQYEQAVFCFKKSKNEQNRRLADAYHLRQIARTSIRNFDEETVKSKFIRAAEAFKICSRVEQEASYYQDVDMHEEAGDVYAREGMYESAARCYNKAKKWRKAGDCFEKVNMYKQ
;
A
#
# COMPACT_ATOMS: atom_id res chain seq x y z
N MET A 1 32.93 -30.60 -11.59
CA MET A 1 33.95 -29.66 -11.07
C MET A 1 35.38 -29.96 -11.52
N ARG A 2 35.81 -31.22 -11.75
CA ARG A 2 37.22 -31.52 -12.09
C ARG A 2 37.70 -31.06 -13.49
N GLY A 3 36.81 -30.80 -14.45
CA GLY A 3 37.22 -30.38 -15.80
C GLY A 3 37.08 -28.88 -16.11
N ILE A 4 36.54 -28.06 -15.21
CA ILE A 4 36.19 -26.64 -15.49
C ILE A 4 37.35 -25.69 -15.17
N LEU A 5 38.35 -26.15 -14.40
CA LEU A 5 39.44 -25.32 -13.89
C LEU A 5 40.82 -25.73 -14.43
N GLU A 6 40.88 -26.51 -15.51
CA GLU A 6 42.14 -26.91 -16.16
C GLU A 6 42.93 -25.71 -16.73
N GLY A 7 42.29 -24.54 -16.88
CA GLY A 7 42.95 -23.26 -17.23
C GLY A 7 43.28 -22.35 -16.04
N TYR A 8 43.02 -22.77 -14.79
CA TYR A 8 43.20 -21.93 -13.61
C TYR A 8 44.61 -22.09 -13.02
N SER A 9 45.53 -21.20 -13.39
CA SER A 9 46.97 -21.30 -13.04
C SER A 9 47.27 -21.31 -11.53
N LYS A 10 46.36 -20.85 -10.68
CA LYS A 10 46.52 -20.81 -9.20
C LYS A 10 45.93 -22.04 -8.47
N GLY A 11 45.31 -22.99 -9.17
CA GLY A 11 44.66 -24.17 -8.57
C GLY A 11 43.37 -23.85 -7.79
N THR A 12 42.58 -24.89 -7.48
CA THR A 12 41.37 -24.76 -6.65
C THR A 12 41.72 -24.64 -5.18
N PRO A 13 41.13 -23.70 -4.42
CA PRO A 13 41.29 -23.68 -2.97
C PRO A 13 40.79 -24.98 -2.35
N ILE A 14 41.58 -25.55 -1.43
CA ILE A 14 41.24 -26.79 -0.73
C ILE A 14 40.19 -26.49 0.34
N PHE A 15 39.03 -27.15 0.25
CA PHE A 15 37.98 -27.00 1.24
C PHE A 15 38.38 -27.64 2.58
N SER A 16 38.52 -26.81 3.61
CA SER A 16 38.54 -27.21 5.02
C SER A 16 37.26 -26.79 5.75
N ASN A 17 36.61 -27.72 6.45
CA ASN A 17 35.39 -27.43 7.21
C ASN A 17 35.61 -26.41 8.35
N GLU A 18 36.79 -26.44 8.97
CA GLU A 18 37.16 -25.52 10.06
C GLU A 18 37.34 -24.08 9.56
N LYS A 19 37.93 -23.91 8.36
CA LYS A 19 38.21 -22.59 7.77
C LYS A 19 37.02 -22.01 7.00
N HIS A 20 36.10 -22.85 6.53
CA HIS A 20 35.05 -22.47 5.58
C HIS A 20 33.62 -22.75 6.08
N ASN A 21 33.43 -22.87 7.39
CA ASN A 21 32.11 -23.08 7.99
C ASN A 21 31.07 -22.00 7.58
N ILE A 22 31.52 -20.77 7.28
CA ILE A 22 30.69 -19.64 6.81
C ILE A 22 30.23 -19.81 5.35
N ILE A 23 30.87 -20.66 4.53
CA ILE A 23 30.49 -20.82 3.12
C ILE A 23 29.03 -21.29 2.98
N SER A 24 28.55 -22.15 3.88
CA SER A 24 27.15 -22.61 3.85
C SER A 24 26.15 -21.47 4.03
N SER A 25 26.42 -20.52 4.93
CA SER A 25 25.58 -19.33 5.09
C SER A 25 25.68 -18.39 3.89
N GLU A 26 26.89 -18.18 3.34
CA GLU A 26 27.07 -17.32 2.17
C GLU A 26 26.38 -17.87 0.91
N LEU A 27 26.44 -19.18 0.68
CA LEU A 27 25.72 -19.82 -0.43
C LEU A 27 24.20 -19.71 -0.27
N LYS A 28 23.69 -19.80 0.97
CA LYS A 28 22.26 -19.56 1.25
C LYS A 28 21.88 -18.09 1.01
N ASN A 29 22.74 -17.16 1.41
CA ASN A 29 22.55 -15.73 1.14
C ASN A 29 22.54 -15.45 -0.36
N LEU A 30 23.48 -16.01 -1.11
CA LEU A 30 23.55 -15.90 -2.56
C LEU A 30 22.29 -16.49 -3.22
N TYR A 31 21.86 -17.69 -2.81
CA TYR A 31 20.61 -18.28 -3.30
C TYR A 31 19.41 -17.38 -3.05
N ALA A 32 19.29 -16.81 -1.85
CA ALA A 32 18.20 -15.88 -1.53
C ALA A 32 18.28 -14.59 -2.36
N ALA A 33 19.48 -14.05 -2.56
CA ALA A 33 19.70 -12.86 -3.37
C ALA A 33 19.31 -13.08 -4.83
N VAL A 34 19.75 -14.21 -5.42
CA VAL A 34 19.42 -14.61 -6.80
C VAL A 34 17.91 -14.81 -6.98
N THR A 35 17.26 -15.52 -6.06
CA THR A 35 15.84 -15.85 -6.19
C THR A 35 14.90 -14.69 -5.82
N ARG A 36 15.34 -13.74 -5.00
CA ARG A 36 14.52 -12.56 -4.61
C ARG A 36 14.77 -11.32 -5.45
N ALA A 37 15.88 -11.25 -6.19
CA ALA A 37 16.16 -10.13 -7.07
C ALA A 37 15.06 -10.02 -8.14
N ARG A 38 14.39 -8.87 -8.22
CA ARG A 38 13.27 -8.64 -9.15
C ARG A 38 13.70 -8.09 -10.51
N HIS A 39 14.90 -7.52 -10.60
CA HIS A 39 15.39 -6.86 -11.82
C HIS A 39 16.88 -7.14 -12.07
N ARG A 40 17.76 -6.67 -11.17
CA ARG A 40 19.22 -6.85 -11.29
C ARG A 40 19.78 -7.22 -9.93
N LEU A 41 20.67 -8.22 -9.90
CA LEU A 41 21.49 -8.55 -8.74
C LEU A 41 22.89 -8.00 -8.99
N TRP A 42 23.39 -7.22 -8.04
CA TRP A 42 24.75 -6.69 -8.06
C TRP A 42 25.54 -7.39 -6.96
N ILE A 43 26.64 -8.01 -7.33
CA ILE A 43 27.60 -8.61 -6.39
C ILE A 43 28.83 -7.70 -6.42
N LEU A 44 29.13 -7.11 -5.28
CA LEU A 44 30.31 -6.27 -5.09
C LEU A 44 31.29 -7.07 -4.22
N ASP A 45 32.51 -7.24 -4.73
CA ASP A 45 33.60 -7.90 -4.03
C ASP A 45 34.85 -7.06 -4.21
N ASP A 46 35.48 -6.68 -3.11
CA ASP A 46 36.69 -5.85 -3.07
C ASP A 46 37.97 -6.68 -3.19
N ASN A 47 37.89 -7.99 -2.97
CA ASN A 47 39.01 -8.90 -3.02
C ASN A 47 39.05 -9.66 -4.35
N SER A 48 39.70 -9.05 -5.35
CA SER A 48 39.83 -9.62 -6.69
C SER A 48 40.52 -10.99 -6.70
N GLU A 49 41.48 -11.24 -5.80
CA GLU A 49 42.19 -12.52 -5.77
C GLU A 49 41.34 -13.68 -5.24
N GLN A 50 40.50 -13.43 -4.24
CA GLN A 50 39.66 -14.44 -3.62
C GLN A 50 38.36 -14.70 -4.40
N SER A 51 37.85 -13.70 -5.10
CA SER A 51 36.66 -13.81 -5.95
C SER A 51 36.92 -14.41 -7.32
N GLU A 52 38.18 -14.44 -7.78
CA GLU A 52 38.54 -14.92 -9.11
C GLU A 52 38.09 -16.37 -9.42
N PRO A 53 38.15 -17.36 -8.49
CA PRO A 53 37.68 -18.72 -8.79
C PRO A 53 36.18 -18.79 -9.11
N ILE A 54 35.34 -18.08 -8.35
CA ILE A 54 33.88 -18.07 -8.57
C ILE A 54 33.51 -17.19 -9.77
N LEU A 55 34.24 -16.10 -9.99
CA LEU A 55 34.10 -15.23 -11.16
C LEU A 55 34.45 -15.96 -12.45
N ALA A 56 35.54 -16.73 -12.47
CA ALA A 56 35.94 -17.56 -13.62
C ALA A 56 34.86 -18.60 -13.95
N TYR A 57 34.32 -19.27 -12.93
CA TYR A 57 33.20 -20.20 -13.09
C TYR A 57 31.96 -19.52 -13.68
N TRP A 58 31.55 -18.36 -13.14
CA TRP A 58 30.39 -17.63 -13.66
C TRP A 58 30.61 -17.07 -15.07
N LYS A 59 31.82 -16.59 -15.40
CA LYS A 59 32.18 -16.15 -16.75
C LYS A 59 32.11 -17.29 -17.76
N HIS A 60 32.66 -18.46 -17.41
CA HIS A 60 32.65 -19.64 -18.27
C HIS A 60 31.23 -20.08 -18.63
N HIS A 61 30.30 -19.97 -17.68
CA HIS A 61 28.89 -20.27 -17.88
C HIS A 61 28.04 -19.07 -18.35
N GLU A 62 28.67 -17.94 -18.69
CA GLU A 62 28.00 -16.71 -19.13
C GLU A 62 26.92 -16.18 -18.16
N LEU A 63 27.09 -16.44 -16.86
CA LEU A 63 26.10 -16.11 -15.82
C LEU A 63 26.20 -14.67 -15.32
N VAL A 64 27.34 -14.00 -15.54
CA VAL A 64 27.61 -12.66 -15.01
C VAL A 64 28.24 -11.73 -16.04
N ARG A 65 27.96 -10.44 -15.91
CA ARG A 65 28.66 -9.37 -16.60
C ARG A 65 29.59 -8.66 -15.61
N VAL A 66 30.89 -8.61 -15.92
CA VAL A 66 31.89 -7.94 -15.07
C VAL A 66 32.04 -6.48 -15.47
N ILE A 67 32.03 -5.58 -14.50
CA ILE A 67 32.21 -4.14 -14.68
C ILE A 67 33.43 -3.72 -13.85
N PRO A 68 34.53 -3.26 -14.47
CA PRO A 68 35.73 -2.85 -13.75
C PRO A 68 35.50 -1.53 -12.99
N ASN A 69 36.10 -1.41 -11.79
CA ASN A 69 35.92 -0.28 -10.87
C ASN A 69 36.52 1.05 -11.39
N THR A 70 37.21 1.04 -12.52
CA THR A 70 37.85 2.22 -13.14
C THR A 70 36.86 3.20 -13.77
N GLU A 71 35.62 2.78 -14.02
CA GLU A 71 34.59 3.62 -14.64
C GLU A 71 33.76 4.43 -13.60
N GLY A 72 34.15 4.35 -12.32
CA GLY A 72 33.29 4.71 -11.20
C GLY A 72 32.11 3.73 -11.10
N LEU A 73 31.47 3.62 -9.94
CA LEU A 73 30.18 2.94 -9.87
C LEU A 73 29.24 3.69 -10.83
N PRO A 74 28.84 3.13 -12.00
CA PRO A 74 27.90 3.81 -12.89
C PRO A 74 26.71 4.20 -12.03
N ASN A 75 26.12 5.38 -12.19
CA ASN A 75 25.07 5.90 -11.29
C ASN A 75 23.98 4.83 -11.10
N LEU A 76 24.18 4.02 -10.06
CA LEU A 76 23.64 2.68 -9.99
C LEU A 76 22.28 2.93 -9.37
N SER A 77 21.30 3.09 -10.24
CA SER A 77 19.90 2.95 -9.88
C SER A 77 19.70 1.49 -9.43
N LEU A 78 20.24 1.14 -8.25
CA LEU A 78 20.23 -0.20 -7.64
C LEU A 78 18.80 -0.72 -7.47
N ALA A 79 17.86 0.21 -7.34
CA ALA A 79 16.45 -0.06 -7.38
C ALA A 79 15.78 0.83 -8.44
N ARG A 80 15.01 0.22 -9.34
CA ARG A 80 14.03 0.93 -10.14
C ARG A 80 13.07 1.62 -9.17
N LYS A 81 13.08 2.95 -9.12
CA LYS A 81 12.11 3.70 -8.33
C LYS A 81 10.73 3.45 -8.95
N SER A 82 9.78 2.98 -8.14
CA SER A 82 8.41 2.83 -8.62
C SER A 82 7.85 4.18 -9.05
N SER A 83 7.19 4.20 -10.20
CA SER A 83 6.57 5.42 -10.72
C SER A 83 5.34 5.79 -9.88
N PRO A 84 4.89 7.06 -9.92
CA PRO A 84 3.63 7.44 -9.27
C PRO A 84 2.44 6.57 -9.70
N GLU A 85 2.38 6.17 -10.98
CA GLU A 85 1.34 5.31 -11.55
C GLU A 85 1.37 3.90 -10.94
N GLU A 86 2.54 3.32 -10.78
CA GLU A 86 2.70 2.00 -10.14
C GLU A 86 2.30 2.03 -8.66
N TRP A 87 2.63 3.12 -7.96
CA TRP A 87 2.14 3.34 -6.61
C TRP A 87 0.62 3.47 -6.56
N ASN A 88 0.01 4.12 -7.55
CA ASN A 88 -1.43 4.27 -7.64
C ASN A 88 -2.13 2.92 -7.85
N GLU A 89 -1.65 2.10 -8.79
CA GLU A 89 -2.21 0.76 -9.04
C GLU A 89 -2.05 -0.17 -7.83
N ARG A 90 -0.90 -0.10 -7.16
CA ARG A 90 -0.69 -0.85 -5.92
C ARG A 90 -1.61 -0.36 -4.80
N GLY A 91 -1.86 0.95 -4.72
CA GLY A 91 -2.81 1.55 -3.80
C GLY A 91 -4.23 1.05 -4.04
N LYS A 92 -4.68 0.97 -5.30
CA LYS A 92 -5.98 0.37 -5.67
C LYS A 92 -6.08 -1.08 -5.23
N THR A 93 -5.04 -1.88 -5.49
CA THR A 93 -4.99 -3.29 -5.08
C THR A 93 -5.13 -3.44 -3.56
N PHE A 94 -4.44 -2.62 -2.77
CA PHE A 94 -4.57 -2.64 -1.31
C PHE A 94 -5.96 -2.18 -0.85
N PHE A 95 -6.51 -1.17 -1.52
CA PHE A 95 -7.84 -0.66 -1.22
C PHE A 95 -8.93 -1.71 -1.45
N GLU A 96 -8.88 -2.44 -2.57
CA GLU A 96 -9.80 -3.55 -2.88
C GLU A 96 -9.73 -4.68 -1.84
N ARG A 97 -8.53 -4.93 -1.31
CA ARG A 97 -8.29 -5.90 -0.23
C ARG A 97 -8.66 -5.36 1.16
N LYS A 98 -9.23 -4.16 1.26
CA LYS A 98 -9.60 -3.46 2.49
C LYS A 98 -8.41 -3.15 3.43
N GLN A 99 -7.20 -3.16 2.89
CA GLN A 99 -5.95 -2.80 3.57
C GLN A 99 -5.73 -1.29 3.43
N TYR A 100 -6.59 -0.51 4.07
CA TYR A 100 -6.71 0.93 3.79
C TYR A 100 -5.48 1.74 4.23
N GLU A 101 -4.83 1.38 5.34
CA GLU A 101 -3.60 2.05 5.79
C GLU A 101 -2.48 1.96 4.73
N GLN A 102 -2.26 0.76 4.18
CA GLN A 102 -1.30 0.51 3.12
C GLN A 102 -1.69 1.23 1.82
N ALA A 103 -3.00 1.30 1.54
CA ALA A 103 -3.51 2.05 0.40
C ALA A 103 -3.23 3.56 0.53
N VAL A 104 -3.46 4.16 1.72
CA VAL A 104 -3.14 5.57 2.02
C VAL A 104 -1.66 5.86 1.73
N PHE A 105 -0.76 5.00 2.20
CA PHE A 105 0.67 5.15 1.96
C PHE A 105 1.00 5.15 0.45
N CYS A 106 0.43 4.20 -0.29
CA CYS A 106 0.64 4.10 -1.73
C CYS A 106 0.08 5.32 -2.47
N PHE A 107 -1.13 5.78 -2.13
CA PHE A 107 -1.72 6.95 -2.76
C PHE A 107 -0.94 8.24 -2.46
N LYS A 108 -0.39 8.39 -1.25
CA LYS A 108 0.53 9.48 -0.91
C LYS A 108 1.79 9.46 -1.79
N LYS A 109 2.37 8.29 -2.04
CA LYS A 109 3.53 8.13 -2.96
C LYS A 109 3.17 8.44 -4.42
N SER A 110 1.96 8.10 -4.85
CA SER A 110 1.45 8.41 -6.19
C SER A 110 1.00 9.86 -6.39
N LYS A 111 0.96 10.68 -5.33
CA LYS A 111 0.34 12.01 -5.32
C LYS A 111 -1.15 12.03 -5.70
N ASN A 112 -1.83 10.88 -5.67
CA ASN A 112 -3.27 10.80 -5.88
C ASN A 112 -4.02 11.20 -4.61
N GLU A 113 -4.24 12.50 -4.47
CA GLU A 113 -4.86 13.09 -3.28
C GLU A 113 -6.29 12.60 -3.03
N GLN A 114 -7.08 12.44 -4.09
CA GLN A 114 -8.47 12.02 -3.99
C GLN A 114 -8.56 10.59 -3.44
N ASN A 115 -7.83 9.64 -4.02
CA ASN A 115 -7.81 8.26 -3.53
C ASN A 115 -7.14 8.13 -2.17
N ARG A 116 -6.16 8.98 -1.84
CA ARG A 116 -5.56 9.03 -0.51
C ARG A 116 -6.60 9.40 0.54
N ARG A 117 -7.38 10.46 0.32
CA ARG A 117 -8.46 10.89 1.22
C ARG A 117 -9.54 9.83 1.34
N LEU A 118 -9.90 9.20 0.23
CA LEU A 118 -10.87 8.10 0.24
C LEU A 118 -10.38 6.93 1.09
N ALA A 119 -9.16 6.46 0.87
CA ALA A 119 -8.54 5.40 1.66
C ALA A 119 -8.46 5.76 3.16
N ASP A 120 -8.13 7.01 3.47
CA ASP A 120 -8.07 7.50 4.85
C ASP A 120 -9.46 7.49 5.51
N ALA A 121 -10.49 7.91 4.80
CA ALA A 121 -11.87 7.88 5.27
C ALA A 121 -12.34 6.44 5.60
N TYR A 122 -11.99 5.47 4.75
CA TYR A 122 -12.27 4.05 5.00
C TYR A 122 -11.43 3.48 6.15
N HIS A 123 -10.17 3.90 6.29
CA HIS A 123 -9.31 3.50 7.40
C HIS A 123 -9.85 4.01 8.75
N LEU A 124 -10.22 5.30 8.81
CA LEU A 124 -10.86 5.90 9.98
C LEU A 124 -12.16 5.18 10.35
N ARG A 125 -12.95 4.72 9.36
CA ARG A 125 -14.13 3.86 9.63
C ARG A 125 -13.78 2.60 10.39
N GLN A 126 -12.76 1.88 9.92
CA GLN A 126 -12.38 0.61 10.52
C GLN A 126 -11.96 0.84 11.97
N ILE A 127 -11.18 1.90 12.23
CA ILE A 127 -10.78 2.31 13.59
C ILE A 127 -12.00 2.70 14.43
N ALA A 128 -12.93 3.49 13.87
CA ALA A 128 -14.11 3.93 14.59
C ALA A 128 -15.00 2.73 14.97
N ARG A 129 -15.23 1.79 14.05
CA ARG A 129 -16.00 0.56 14.30
C ARG A 129 -15.36 -0.36 15.32
N THR A 130 -14.04 -0.51 15.33
CA THR A 130 -13.35 -1.30 16.37
C THR A 130 -13.36 -0.58 17.72
N SER A 131 -13.43 0.76 17.71
CA SER A 131 -13.48 1.58 18.93
C SER A 131 -14.81 1.51 19.68
N ILE A 132 -15.94 1.17 19.02
CA ILE A 132 -17.28 1.10 19.63
C ILE A 132 -17.31 0.26 20.91
N ARG A 133 -16.48 -0.79 20.99
CA ARG A 133 -16.45 -1.70 22.14
C ARG A 133 -15.58 -1.23 23.30
N ASN A 134 -14.69 -0.27 23.07
CA ASN A 134 -13.55 0.03 23.95
C ASN A 134 -13.50 1.47 24.44
N PHE A 135 -14.31 2.38 23.88
CA PHE A 135 -14.29 3.81 24.17
C PHE A 135 -15.67 4.33 24.52
N ASP A 136 -15.72 5.48 25.16
CA ASP A 136 -16.94 6.22 25.43
C ASP A 136 -17.62 6.70 24.13
N GLU A 137 -18.93 6.94 24.23
CA GLU A 137 -19.80 7.28 23.09
C GLU A 137 -19.36 8.56 22.37
N GLU A 138 -18.85 9.55 23.10
CA GLU A 138 -18.43 10.84 22.54
C GLU A 138 -17.16 10.71 21.70
N THR A 139 -16.16 9.96 22.20
CA THR A 139 -14.96 9.62 21.45
C THR A 139 -15.29 8.85 20.17
N VAL A 140 -16.23 7.90 20.25
CA VAL A 140 -16.70 7.14 19.08
C VAL A 140 -17.36 8.07 18.06
N LYS A 141 -18.30 8.92 18.48
CA LYS A 141 -18.98 9.89 17.60
C LYS A 141 -17.98 10.82 16.90
N SER A 142 -16.99 11.35 17.62
CA SER A 142 -15.97 12.24 17.02
C SER A 142 -15.19 11.56 15.88
N LYS A 143 -14.87 10.27 16.03
CA LYS A 143 -14.17 9.48 14.99
C LYS A 143 -15.05 9.27 13.76
N PHE A 144 -16.35 9.02 13.95
CA PHE A 144 -17.31 8.89 12.85
C PHE A 144 -17.53 10.22 12.12
N ILE A 145 -17.61 11.34 12.84
CA ILE A 145 -17.73 12.68 12.25
C ILE A 145 -16.51 12.97 11.35
N ARG A 146 -15.29 12.75 11.85
CA ARG A 146 -14.06 12.95 11.06
C ARG A 146 -14.03 12.07 9.80
N ALA A 147 -14.52 10.84 9.90
CA ALA A 147 -14.62 9.96 8.75
C ALA A 147 -15.66 10.47 7.72
N ALA A 148 -16.84 10.94 8.19
CA ALA A 148 -17.87 11.52 7.32
C ALA A 148 -17.37 12.77 6.58
N GLU A 149 -16.64 13.67 7.26
CA GLU A 149 -16.00 14.84 6.64
C GLU A 149 -15.04 14.44 5.51
N ALA A 150 -14.29 13.36 5.69
CA ALA A 150 -13.39 12.85 4.65
C ALA A 150 -14.17 12.32 3.41
N PHE A 151 -15.35 11.72 3.60
CA PHE A 151 -16.22 11.31 2.49
C PHE A 151 -16.93 12.48 1.79
N LYS A 152 -17.30 13.52 2.53
CA LYS A 152 -17.84 14.77 1.98
C LYS A 152 -16.89 15.37 0.95
N ILE A 153 -15.60 15.40 1.27
CA ILE A 153 -14.54 15.88 0.34
C ILE A 153 -14.43 14.98 -0.90
N CYS A 154 -14.81 13.71 -0.80
CA CYS A 154 -14.78 12.76 -1.91
C CYS A 154 -16.08 12.73 -2.74
N SER A 155 -17.06 13.59 -2.44
CA SER A 155 -18.39 13.63 -3.09
C SER A 155 -19.11 12.27 -3.08
N ARG A 156 -19.00 11.54 -1.96
CA ARG A 156 -19.59 10.20 -1.76
C ARG A 156 -20.75 10.28 -0.77
N VAL A 157 -21.89 10.78 -1.25
CA VAL A 157 -23.07 11.16 -0.46
C VAL A 157 -23.64 10.01 0.38
N GLU A 158 -23.87 8.86 -0.25
CA GLU A 158 -24.42 7.68 0.44
C GLU A 158 -23.46 7.16 1.52
N GLN A 159 -22.16 7.17 1.21
CA GLN A 159 -21.14 6.75 2.17
C GLN A 159 -21.06 7.75 3.33
N GLU A 160 -21.00 9.06 3.07
CA GLU A 160 -21.04 10.11 4.10
C GLU A 160 -22.24 9.93 5.05
N ALA A 161 -23.45 9.82 4.49
CA ALA A 161 -24.68 9.65 5.27
C ALA A 161 -24.70 8.33 6.07
N SER A 162 -24.18 7.24 5.50
CA SER A 162 -24.14 5.94 6.19
C SER A 162 -23.31 5.97 7.48
N TYR A 163 -22.34 6.87 7.59
CA TYR A 163 -21.48 6.95 8.78
C TYR A 163 -22.18 7.65 9.93
N TYR A 164 -22.95 8.69 9.63
CA TYR A 164 -23.84 9.30 10.61
C TYR A 164 -24.92 8.31 11.07
N GLN A 165 -25.46 7.50 10.14
CA GLN A 165 -26.40 6.43 10.50
C GLN A 165 -25.78 5.33 11.38
N ASP A 166 -24.52 4.96 11.14
CA ASP A 166 -23.79 3.92 11.91
C ASP A 166 -23.65 4.31 13.41
N VAL A 167 -23.82 5.59 13.78
CA VAL A 167 -23.76 6.10 15.18
C VAL A 167 -25.05 6.81 15.63
N ASP A 168 -26.18 6.48 15.01
CA ASP A 168 -27.52 7.01 15.35
C ASP A 168 -27.67 8.54 15.19
N MET A 169 -26.74 9.19 14.48
CA MET A 169 -26.78 10.61 14.10
C MET A 169 -27.68 10.80 12.87
N HIS A 170 -28.95 10.44 13.02
CA HIS A 170 -29.91 10.38 11.91
C HIS A 170 -30.31 11.76 11.35
N GLU A 171 -30.19 12.82 12.13
CA GLU A 171 -30.45 14.18 11.64
C GLU A 171 -29.37 14.63 10.66
N GLU A 172 -28.10 14.43 11.02
CA GLU A 172 -26.93 14.76 10.21
C GLU A 172 -26.91 13.93 8.92
N ALA A 173 -27.24 12.64 9.00
CA ALA A 173 -27.44 11.80 7.82
C ALA A 173 -28.53 12.36 6.89
N GLY A 174 -29.61 12.90 7.46
CA GLY A 174 -30.68 13.56 6.72
C GLY A 174 -30.19 14.84 6.04
N ASP A 175 -29.42 15.67 6.74
CA ASP A 175 -28.84 16.91 6.23
C ASP A 175 -27.87 16.65 5.05
N VAL A 176 -27.14 15.53 5.07
CA VAL A 176 -26.30 15.08 3.94
C VAL A 176 -27.14 14.80 2.70
N TYR A 177 -28.19 13.99 2.82
CA TYR A 177 -29.06 13.67 1.68
C TYR A 177 -29.84 14.88 1.17
N ALA A 178 -30.34 15.74 2.06
CA ALA A 178 -31.12 16.92 1.69
C ALA A 178 -30.31 17.92 0.86
N ARG A 179 -29.01 18.09 1.19
CA ARG A 179 -28.09 18.97 0.47
C ARG A 179 -27.89 18.55 -0.99
N GLU A 180 -27.88 17.26 -1.24
CA GLU A 180 -27.63 16.66 -2.55
C GLU A 180 -28.94 16.37 -3.31
N GLY A 181 -30.07 16.89 -2.81
CA GLY A 181 -31.38 16.73 -3.44
C GLY A 181 -32.01 15.35 -3.29
N MET A 182 -31.42 14.45 -2.50
CA MET A 182 -31.93 13.10 -2.23
C MET A 182 -33.04 13.12 -1.16
N TYR A 183 -34.11 13.88 -1.42
CA TYR A 183 -35.14 14.22 -0.42
C TYR A 183 -35.87 13.01 0.18
N GLU A 184 -36.04 11.92 -0.57
CA GLU A 184 -36.66 10.70 -0.04
C GLU A 184 -35.80 10.04 1.05
N SER A 185 -34.50 9.91 0.79
CA SER A 185 -33.54 9.40 1.77
C SER A 185 -33.38 10.34 2.95
N ALA A 186 -33.39 11.66 2.71
CA ALA A 186 -33.38 12.68 3.77
C ALA A 186 -34.60 12.56 4.69
N ALA A 187 -35.81 12.46 4.13
CA ALA A 187 -37.06 12.33 4.90
C ALA A 187 -37.06 11.07 5.78
N ARG A 188 -36.58 9.93 5.26
CA ARG A 188 -36.42 8.70 6.05
C ARG A 188 -35.47 8.89 7.23
N CYS A 189 -34.34 9.55 7.02
CA CYS A 189 -33.38 9.87 8.09
C CYS A 189 -34.00 10.80 9.14
N TYR A 190 -34.67 11.88 8.72
CA TYR A 190 -35.33 12.81 9.65
C TYR A 190 -36.46 12.16 10.46
N ASN A 191 -37.22 11.23 9.87
CA ASN A 191 -38.21 10.45 10.60
C ASN A 191 -37.58 9.61 11.72
N LYS A 192 -36.46 8.93 11.43
CA LYS A 192 -35.72 8.20 12.46
C LYS A 192 -35.18 9.12 13.56
N ALA A 193 -34.75 10.33 13.21
CA ALA A 193 -34.34 11.38 14.14
C ALA A 193 -35.51 12.09 14.86
N LYS A 194 -36.76 11.71 14.58
CA LYS A 194 -37.99 12.37 15.08
C LYS A 194 -38.07 13.87 14.74
N LYS A 195 -37.43 14.29 13.65
CA LYS A 195 -37.46 15.67 13.10
C LYS A 195 -38.58 15.81 12.08
N TRP A 196 -39.82 15.72 12.55
CA TRP A 196 -41.03 15.64 11.72
C TRP A 196 -41.18 16.82 10.75
N ARG A 197 -40.82 18.03 11.17
CA ARG A 197 -40.88 19.23 10.31
C ARG A 197 -39.95 19.08 9.09
N LYS A 198 -38.67 18.79 9.33
CA LYS A 198 -37.68 18.55 8.26
C LYS A 198 -38.10 17.40 7.34
N ALA A 199 -38.69 16.35 7.89
CA ALA A 199 -39.22 15.23 7.12
C ALA A 199 -40.37 15.65 6.20
N GLY A 200 -41.33 16.42 6.73
CA GLY A 200 -42.44 17.00 5.97
C GLY A 200 -41.96 17.86 4.80
N ASP A 201 -41.05 18.79 5.06
CA ASP A 201 -40.47 19.67 4.03
C ASP A 201 -39.81 18.86 2.89
N CYS A 202 -39.16 17.73 3.23
CA CYS A 202 -38.57 16.84 2.24
C CYS A 202 -39.64 16.08 1.43
N PHE A 203 -40.70 15.59 2.07
CA PHE A 203 -41.79 14.91 1.36
C PHE A 203 -42.55 15.84 0.41
N GLU A 204 -42.77 17.10 0.80
CA GLU A 204 -43.35 18.12 -0.08
C GLU A 204 -42.49 18.30 -1.33
N LYS A 205 -41.17 18.45 -1.16
CA LYS A 205 -40.23 18.53 -2.28
C LYS A 205 -40.29 17.31 -3.19
N VAL A 206 -40.34 16.09 -2.63
CA VAL A 206 -40.48 14.85 -3.44
C VAL A 206 -41.76 14.87 -4.29
N ASN A 207 -42.88 15.35 -3.73
CA ASN A 207 -44.15 15.43 -4.46
C ASN A 207 -44.13 16.47 -5.58
N MET A 208 -43.41 17.59 -5.40
CA MET A 208 -43.24 18.60 -6.46
C MET A 208 -42.46 18.10 -7.68
N TYR A 209 -41.57 17.11 -7.53
CA TYR A 209 -40.81 16.52 -8.63
C TYR A 209 -41.54 15.37 -9.36
N LYS A 210 -42.70 14.94 -8.86
CA LYS A 210 -43.50 13.84 -9.44
C LYS A 210 -44.69 14.32 -10.29
N GLN A 211 -44.92 15.64 -10.36
CA GLN A 211 -45.91 16.29 -11.21
C GLN A 211 -45.24 16.79 -12.49
#